data_AF-A0A519LNE6-F1
#
_entry.id   AF-A0A519LNE6-F1
#
_cell.length_a   1.000
_cell.length_b   1.000
_cell.length_c   1.000
_cell.angle_alpha   90.00
_cell.angle_beta   90.00
_cell.angle_gamma   90.00
#
_symmetry.space_group_name_H-M   'P 1'
#
loop_
_entity.id
_entity.type
_entity.pdbx_description
1 polymer ?
#
loop_
_entity_poly.entity_id
_entity_poly.type
_entity_poly.pdbx_seq_one_letter_code
_entity_poly.pdbx_strand_id
1 'polypeptide(L)'
;MKKLALLFAGLSLMVATTACKDDEETVQEFPIVGTWKPVAEVRTEVDLDGVGVSDQITYTACQQQSTWVFSENSSGKRTDKDEAGNPLVCSTINQRNFSYVYTKSDKNFEIKYQGTVVSEKGQVVDLNAETMNIKFVDNTDPTVYKTTTRTFKRIAQ
;
A
#
# COMPACT_ATOMS: atom_id res chain seq x y z
N MET A 1 5.11 -11.93 -83.48
CA MET A 1 4.89 -10.47 -83.31
C MET A 1 3.50 -10.24 -82.76
N LYS A 2 3.41 -9.59 -81.59
CA LYS A 2 2.44 -8.54 -81.20
C LYS A 2 2.32 -8.56 -79.68
N LYS A 3 3.00 -7.59 -79.06
CA LYS A 3 2.83 -7.20 -77.66
C LYS A 3 1.44 -6.57 -77.53
N LEU A 4 0.73 -6.86 -76.44
CA LEU A 4 -0.29 -5.96 -75.93
C LEU A 4 -0.14 -5.88 -74.42
N ALA A 5 0.38 -4.74 -73.96
CA ALA A 5 0.25 -4.30 -72.59
C ALA A 5 -1.08 -3.54 -72.49
N LEU A 6 -1.85 -3.77 -71.43
CA LEU A 6 -2.82 -2.80 -70.93
C LEU A 6 -2.76 -2.76 -69.41
N LEU A 7 -2.26 -1.63 -68.92
CA LEU A 7 -2.35 -1.12 -67.56
C LEU A 7 -3.81 -0.71 -67.27
N PHE A 8 -4.35 -1.15 -66.14
CA PHE A 8 -5.41 -0.41 -65.46
C PHE A 8 -4.95 -0.09 -64.03
N ALA A 9 -4.87 1.21 -63.79
CA ALA A 9 -4.54 1.83 -62.53
C ALA A 9 -5.72 1.75 -61.55
N GLY A 10 -5.37 1.62 -60.26
CA GLY A 10 -5.98 2.40 -59.19
C GLY A 10 -7.40 2.05 -58.76
N LEU A 11 -7.52 1.38 -57.62
CA LEU A 11 -8.01 2.05 -56.40
C LEU A 11 -7.60 1.22 -55.17
N SER A 12 -6.46 1.58 -54.59
CA SER A 12 -6.09 1.11 -53.26
C SER A 12 -7.00 1.80 -52.25
N LEU A 13 -8.07 1.13 -51.85
CA LEU A 13 -8.84 1.51 -50.67
C LEU A 13 -8.02 1.08 -49.45
N MET A 14 -7.07 1.95 -49.06
CA MET A 14 -6.59 1.98 -47.69
C MET A 14 -7.77 2.37 -46.80
N VAL A 15 -8.52 1.38 -46.33
CA VAL A 15 -9.32 1.55 -45.13
C VAL A 15 -8.34 1.52 -43.97
N ALA A 16 -7.73 2.66 -43.69
CA ALA A 16 -7.21 2.95 -42.36
C ALA A 16 -8.44 3.07 -41.45
N THR A 17 -9.01 1.93 -41.03
CA THR A 17 -9.71 1.93 -39.76
C THR A 17 -8.64 2.31 -38.75
N THR A 18 -8.75 3.54 -38.28
CA THR A 18 -8.13 4.02 -37.06
C THR A 18 -8.41 2.98 -35.98
N ALA A 19 -7.49 2.04 -35.82
CA ALA A 19 -7.36 1.30 -34.59
C ALA A 19 -6.95 2.37 -33.59
N CYS A 20 -7.94 2.93 -32.87
CA CYS A 20 -7.70 3.53 -31.58
C CYS A 20 -6.98 2.45 -30.78
N LYS A 21 -5.66 2.51 -30.77
CA LYS A 21 -4.89 1.95 -29.69
C LYS A 21 -5.25 2.85 -28.53
N ASP A 22 -6.22 2.41 -27.74
CA ASP A 22 -6.16 2.74 -26.33
C ASP A 22 -4.77 2.26 -25.91
N ASP A 23 -3.85 3.21 -25.79
CA ASP A 23 -2.55 2.95 -25.17
C ASP A 23 -2.92 2.51 -23.75
N GLU A 24 -2.99 1.20 -23.53
CA GLU A 24 -3.13 0.65 -22.19
C GLU A 24 -1.93 1.18 -21.42
N GLU A 25 -2.15 2.22 -20.61
CA GLU A 25 -1.13 2.73 -19.72
C GLU A 25 -0.69 1.54 -18.86
N THR A 26 0.55 1.09 -19.08
CA THR A 26 1.13 0.05 -18.25
C THR A 26 1.29 0.62 -16.86
N VAL A 27 0.31 0.38 -15.99
CA VAL A 27 0.36 0.80 -14.59
C VAL A 27 1.51 0.06 -13.94
N GLN A 28 2.57 0.79 -13.59
CA GLN A 28 3.71 0.22 -12.89
C GLN A 28 3.26 -0.32 -11.54
N GLU A 29 3.35 -1.64 -11.36
CA GLU A 29 3.02 -2.28 -10.09
C GLU A 29 4.22 -2.23 -9.13
N PHE A 30 3.95 -1.87 -7.88
CA PHE A 30 4.95 -1.87 -6.81
C PHE A 30 4.67 -2.99 -5.80
N PRO A 31 5.68 -3.80 -5.41
CA PRO A 31 5.50 -4.83 -4.40
C PRO A 31 5.47 -4.23 -2.99
N ILE A 32 4.62 -4.78 -2.13
CA ILE A 32 4.61 -4.46 -0.69
C ILE A 32 5.89 -4.97 0.02
N VAL A 33 6.50 -6.02 -0.54
CA VAL A 33 7.77 -6.60 -0.07
C VAL A 33 8.84 -5.51 0.04
N GLY A 34 9.54 -5.50 1.17
CA GLY A 34 10.57 -4.53 1.49
C GLY A 34 10.58 -4.12 2.96
N THR A 35 11.49 -3.21 3.28
CA THR A 35 11.61 -2.60 4.61
C THR A 35 11.01 -1.20 4.58
N TRP A 36 10.15 -0.92 5.54
CA TRP A 36 9.40 0.31 5.64
C TRP A 36 9.56 0.93 7.02
N LYS A 37 9.70 2.26 7.08
CA LYS A 37 9.64 3.02 8.32
C LYS A 37 8.32 3.79 8.42
N PRO A 38 7.69 3.86 9.59
CA PRO A 38 6.50 4.69 9.78
C PRO A 38 6.90 6.18 9.79
N VAL A 39 6.02 7.06 9.34
CA VAL A 39 6.26 8.52 9.28
C VAL A 39 5.15 9.32 9.95
N ALA A 40 3.90 8.95 9.71
CA ALA A 40 2.75 9.51 10.40
C ALA A 40 1.59 8.49 10.41
N GLU A 41 0.58 8.78 11.20
CA GLU A 41 -0.72 8.12 11.10
C GLU A 41 -1.87 9.12 11.27
N VAL A 42 -3.01 8.80 10.67
CA VAL A 42 -4.27 9.50 10.89
C VAL A 42 -5.21 8.52 11.58
N ARG A 43 -5.73 8.93 12.74
CA ARG A 43 -6.73 8.17 13.48
C ARG A 43 -8.07 8.86 13.30
N THR A 44 -9.07 8.12 12.87
CA THR A 44 -10.43 8.63 12.70
C THR A 44 -11.36 7.79 13.55
N GLU A 45 -12.21 8.48 14.30
CA GLU A 45 -13.24 7.88 15.15
C GLU A 45 -14.57 8.57 14.85
N VAL A 46 -15.60 7.78 14.53
CA VAL A 46 -16.95 8.29 14.28
C VAL A 46 -17.92 7.48 15.13
N ASP A 47 -18.49 8.13 16.15
CA ASP A 47 -19.65 7.60 16.88
C ASP A 47 -20.85 7.57 15.91
N LEU A 48 -21.52 6.42 15.81
CA LEU A 48 -22.64 6.24 14.88
C LEU A 48 -23.80 7.21 15.14
N ASP A 49 -23.97 7.66 16.39
CA ASP A 49 -25.00 8.62 16.80
C ASP A 49 -24.42 10.01 17.11
N GLY A 50 -23.12 10.22 16.88
CA GLY A 50 -22.37 11.40 17.32
C GLY A 50 -21.60 12.11 16.23
N VAL A 51 -20.58 12.86 16.65
CA VAL A 51 -19.69 13.64 15.77
C VAL A 51 -18.40 12.86 15.57
N GLY A 52 -17.84 12.90 14.35
CA GLY A 52 -16.55 12.30 14.06
C GLY A 52 -15.36 13.20 14.42
N VAL A 53 -14.27 12.59 14.87
CA VAL A 53 -12.97 13.24 15.11
C VAL A 53 -11.90 12.57 14.26
N SER A 54 -10.95 13.36 13.77
CA SER A 54 -9.81 12.85 13.03
C SER A 54 -8.53 13.59 13.43
N ASP A 55 -7.54 12.84 13.92
CA ASP A 55 -6.28 13.37 14.41
C ASP A 55 -5.12 12.86 13.55
N GLN A 56 -4.23 13.78 13.16
CA GLN A 56 -2.95 13.44 12.56
C GLN A 56 -1.87 13.37 13.64
N ILE A 57 -1.12 12.27 13.65
CA ILE A 57 0.00 12.03 14.55
C ILE A 57 1.25 11.84 13.70
N THR A 58 2.22 12.74 13.86
CA THR A 58 3.54 12.58 13.24
C THR A 58 4.46 11.83 14.21
N TYR A 59 5.11 10.76 13.75
CA TYR A 59 6.01 9.99 14.60
C TYR A 59 7.29 10.77 14.91
N THR A 60 7.80 10.63 16.14
CA THR A 60 9.05 11.25 16.57
C THR A 60 10.26 10.71 15.79
N ALA A 61 11.40 11.40 15.87
CA ALA A 61 12.63 10.94 15.23
C ALA A 61 13.04 9.52 15.68
N CYS A 62 12.80 9.16 16.95
CA CYS A 62 13.04 7.81 17.43
C CYS A 62 12.01 6.81 16.89
N GLN A 63 10.72 7.14 16.92
CA GLN A 63 9.67 6.26 16.41
C GLN A 63 9.82 5.98 14.90
N GLN A 64 10.31 6.94 14.12
CA GLN A 64 10.63 6.74 12.69
C GLN A 64 11.83 5.82 12.44
N GLN A 65 12.56 5.39 13.47
CA GLN A 65 13.54 4.31 13.36
C GLN A 65 12.90 2.91 13.51
N SER A 66 11.60 2.84 13.80
CA SER A 66 10.84 1.58 13.76
C SER A 66 10.84 1.01 12.35
N THR A 67 10.71 -0.31 12.23
CA THR A 67 10.71 -0.99 10.93
C THR A 67 9.56 -1.98 10.81
N TRP A 68 8.98 -2.03 9.62
CA TRP A 68 8.05 -3.05 9.17
C TRP A 68 8.68 -3.72 7.95
N VAL A 69 9.02 -4.99 8.09
CA VAL A 69 9.64 -5.79 7.04
C VAL A 69 8.59 -6.75 6.50
N PHE A 70 8.27 -6.65 5.21
CA PHE A 70 7.42 -7.58 4.49
C PHE A 70 8.29 -8.45 3.59
N SER A 71 8.20 -9.76 3.74
CA SER A 71 8.96 -10.75 2.97
C SER A 71 8.09 -11.42 1.90
N GLU A 72 8.72 -11.97 0.87
CA GLU A 72 8.03 -12.60 -0.28
C GLU A 72 7.17 -13.82 0.11
N ASN A 73 7.53 -14.51 1.19
CA ASN A 73 6.80 -15.67 1.71
C ASN A 73 5.56 -15.30 2.56
N SER A 74 5.01 -14.09 2.39
CA SER A 74 3.85 -13.60 3.16
C SER A 74 4.06 -13.56 4.68
N SER A 75 5.32 -13.45 5.11
CA SER A 75 5.72 -13.24 6.50
C SER A 75 6.41 -11.90 6.68
N GLY A 76 6.55 -11.46 7.92
CA GLY A 76 7.20 -10.21 8.20
C GLY A 76 7.52 -10.02 9.68
N LYS A 77 8.14 -8.88 9.96
CA LYS A 77 8.51 -8.47 11.31
C LYS A 77 8.31 -6.98 11.50
N ARG A 78 7.70 -6.64 12.63
CA ARG A 78 7.57 -5.27 13.13
C ARG A 78 8.52 -5.09 14.30
N THR A 79 9.33 -4.05 14.24
CA THR A 79 10.20 -3.59 15.34
C THR A 79 9.79 -2.16 15.67
N ASP A 80 9.24 -1.95 16.86
CA ASP A 80 8.85 -0.64 17.36
C ASP A 80 10.00 -0.06 18.20
N LYS A 81 10.35 1.20 17.91
CA LYS A 81 11.28 1.99 18.70
C LYS A 81 10.58 3.18 19.33
N ASP A 82 11.01 3.51 20.53
CA ASP A 82 10.60 4.74 21.22
C ASP A 82 11.69 5.20 22.20
N GLU A 83 11.54 6.40 22.74
CA GLU A 83 12.39 6.92 23.79
C GLU A 83 12.08 6.20 25.11
N ALA A 84 13.09 5.53 25.68
CA ALA A 84 12.95 4.80 26.93
C ALA A 84 14.22 4.89 27.78
N GLY A 85 14.09 4.63 29.08
CA GLY A 85 15.21 4.64 30.04
C GLY A 85 15.45 6.00 30.72
N ASN A 86 16.56 6.09 31.47
CA ASN A 86 17.02 7.31 32.13
C ASN A 86 18.56 7.38 32.11
N PRO A 87 19.20 8.24 31.30
CA PRO A 87 18.57 9.23 30.40
C PRO A 87 17.79 8.54 29.27
N LEU A 88 16.84 9.28 28.67
CA LEU A 88 16.05 8.78 27.55
C LEU A 88 16.96 8.49 26.35
N VAL A 89 16.87 7.26 25.85
CA VAL A 89 17.59 6.82 24.65
C VAL A 89 16.63 6.08 23.71
N CYS A 90 16.87 6.24 22.41
CA CYS A 90 16.04 5.57 21.41
C CYS A 90 16.28 4.06 21.43
N SER A 91 15.27 3.31 21.89
CA SER A 91 15.38 1.88 22.19
C SER A 91 14.28 1.09 21.51
N THR A 92 14.54 -0.19 21.25
CA THR A 92 13.49 -1.12 20.83
C THR A 92 12.58 -1.42 22.01
N ILE A 93 11.30 -1.06 21.90
CA ILE A 93 10.30 -1.27 22.97
C ILE A 93 9.42 -2.49 22.71
N ASN A 94 9.31 -2.93 21.45
CA ASN A 94 8.52 -4.09 21.07
C ASN A 94 9.04 -4.68 19.76
N GLN A 95 8.94 -6.00 19.61
CA GLN A 95 9.24 -6.69 18.37
C GLN A 95 8.31 -7.88 18.20
N ARG A 96 7.66 -7.99 17.04
CA ARG A 96 6.72 -9.07 16.75
C ARG A 96 6.84 -9.54 15.31
N ASN A 97 6.85 -10.85 15.13
CA ASN A 97 6.68 -11.46 13.82
C ASN A 97 5.20 -11.44 13.45
N PHE A 98 4.91 -11.42 12.16
CA PHE A 98 3.55 -11.50 11.63
C PHE A 98 3.52 -12.30 10.32
N SER A 99 2.33 -12.80 10.01
CA SER A 99 1.95 -13.19 8.65
C SER A 99 1.04 -12.12 8.06
N TYR A 100 1.05 -11.94 6.74
CA TYR A 100 0.16 -10.98 6.08
C TYR A 100 -0.41 -11.55 4.79
N VAL A 101 -1.57 -11.02 4.38
CA VAL A 101 -2.19 -11.26 3.08
C VAL A 101 -2.43 -9.90 2.44
N TYR A 102 -2.02 -9.75 1.19
CA TYR A 102 -2.29 -8.56 0.39
C TYR A 102 -2.84 -8.97 -0.98
N THR A 103 -4.10 -8.60 -1.24
CA THR A 103 -4.73 -8.81 -2.54
C THR A 103 -4.63 -7.53 -3.36
N LYS A 104 -3.80 -7.53 -4.40
CA LYS A 104 -3.53 -6.34 -5.22
C LYS A 104 -4.78 -5.75 -5.89
N SER A 105 -5.68 -6.59 -6.42
CA SER A 105 -6.87 -6.14 -7.16
C SER A 105 -7.81 -5.29 -6.29
N ASP A 106 -8.07 -5.76 -5.08
CA ASP A 106 -9.06 -5.17 -4.17
C ASP A 106 -8.40 -4.28 -3.12
N LYS A 107 -7.06 -4.23 -3.15
CA LYS A 107 -6.20 -3.59 -2.17
C LYS A 107 -6.40 -4.08 -0.73
N ASN A 108 -7.09 -5.20 -0.53
CA ASN A 108 -7.38 -5.76 0.78
C ASN A 108 -6.09 -6.21 1.46
N PHE A 109 -5.96 -5.85 2.74
CA PHE A 109 -4.81 -6.15 3.56
C PHE A 109 -5.24 -6.77 4.88
N GLU A 110 -4.58 -7.85 5.27
CA GLU A 110 -4.75 -8.49 6.57
C GLU A 110 -3.38 -8.80 7.15
N ILE A 111 -3.19 -8.51 8.44
CA ILE A 111 -1.97 -8.83 9.18
C ILE A 111 -2.34 -9.57 10.46
N LYS A 112 -1.63 -10.66 10.75
CA LYS A 112 -1.79 -11.46 11.96
C LYS A 112 -0.47 -11.55 12.68
N TYR A 113 -0.40 -10.96 13.86
CA TYR A 113 0.78 -11.02 14.70
C TYR A 113 0.89 -12.39 15.40
N GLN A 114 2.12 -12.86 15.57
CA GLN A 114 2.37 -14.08 16.33
C GLN A 114 1.88 -13.89 17.78
N GLY A 115 1.10 -14.85 18.28
CA GLY A 115 0.54 -14.81 19.62
C GLY A 115 -0.76 -14.02 19.76
N THR A 116 -1.33 -13.48 18.67
CA THR A 116 -2.69 -12.89 18.68
C THR A 116 -3.72 -13.83 18.07
N VAL A 117 -4.93 -13.81 18.61
CA VAL A 117 -6.07 -14.60 18.09
C VAL A 117 -6.67 -13.93 16.86
N VAL A 118 -6.86 -12.61 16.93
CA VAL A 118 -7.46 -11.78 15.89
C VAL A 118 -6.39 -11.17 14.98
N SER A 119 -6.75 -11.06 13.69
CA SER A 119 -6.00 -10.32 12.68
C SER A 119 -6.47 -8.87 12.64
N GLU A 120 -5.57 -7.95 12.33
CA GLU A 120 -5.93 -6.59 11.93
C GLU A 120 -6.24 -6.58 10.43
N LYS A 121 -7.35 -5.96 10.04
CA LYS A 121 -7.83 -5.92 8.66
C LYS A 121 -7.91 -4.50 8.15
N GLY A 122 -7.75 -4.34 6.85
CA GLY A 122 -7.58 -3.03 6.26
C GLY A 122 -7.43 -3.04 4.75
N GLN A 123 -6.94 -1.93 4.24
CA GLN A 123 -6.67 -1.72 2.82
C GLN A 123 -5.36 -0.97 2.63
N VAL A 124 -4.57 -1.37 1.63
CA VAL A 124 -3.45 -0.56 1.13
C VAL A 124 -4.04 0.55 0.27
N VAL A 125 -4.10 1.77 0.80
CA VAL A 125 -4.73 2.92 0.12
C VAL A 125 -3.86 3.40 -1.05
N ASP A 126 -2.55 3.46 -0.80
CA ASP A 126 -1.54 3.88 -1.76
C ASP A 126 -0.27 3.05 -1.58
N LEU A 127 0.41 2.73 -2.68
CA LEU A 127 1.66 1.98 -2.70
C LEU A 127 2.44 2.33 -3.96
N ASN A 128 3.62 2.92 -3.76
CA ASN A 128 4.55 3.22 -4.82
C ASN A 128 5.99 2.82 -4.43
N ALA A 129 6.98 3.25 -5.22
CA ALA A 129 8.39 2.95 -4.97
C ALA A 129 8.85 3.39 -3.57
N GLU A 130 8.35 4.53 -3.08
CA GLU A 130 8.89 5.19 -1.89
C GLU A 130 7.92 5.25 -0.72
N THR A 131 6.61 5.20 -0.98
CA THR A 131 5.57 5.45 0.01
C THR A 131 4.54 4.33 0.00
N MET A 132 4.02 4.03 1.18
CA MET A 132 2.90 3.12 1.36
C MET A 132 1.96 3.67 2.44
N ASN A 133 0.66 3.59 2.18
CA ASN A 133 -0.38 3.96 3.13
C ASN A 133 -1.27 2.74 3.39
N ILE A 134 -1.36 2.31 4.65
CA ILE A 134 -2.23 1.20 5.05
C ILE A 134 -3.29 1.73 6.02
N LYS A 135 -4.57 1.62 5.63
CA LYS A 135 -5.71 1.90 6.49
C LYS A 135 -6.12 0.62 7.21
N PHE A 136 -6.07 0.61 8.53
CA PHE A 136 -6.62 -0.43 9.38
C PHE A 136 -8.00 -0.02 9.88
N VAL A 137 -8.91 -0.99 9.98
CA VAL A 137 -10.25 -0.81 10.54
C VAL A 137 -10.33 -1.58 11.85
N ASP A 138 -10.75 -0.89 12.91
CA ASP A 138 -11.02 -1.49 14.20
C ASP A 138 -12.54 -1.62 14.36
N ASN A 139 -13.01 -2.86 14.42
CA ASN A 139 -14.41 -3.23 14.57
C ASN A 139 -14.68 -3.87 15.94
N THR A 140 -13.84 -3.61 16.94
CA THR A 140 -14.01 -4.16 18.29
C THR A 140 -15.22 -3.58 19.00
N ASP A 141 -15.55 -2.31 18.72
CA ASP A 141 -16.74 -1.63 19.22
C ASP A 141 -17.76 -1.43 18.08
N PRO A 142 -18.96 -2.04 18.16
CA PRO A 142 -19.97 -1.90 17.11
C PRO A 142 -20.66 -0.53 17.09
N THR A 143 -20.52 0.30 18.13
CA THR A 143 -21.13 1.63 18.17
C THR A 143 -20.21 2.74 17.64
N VAL A 144 -18.96 2.40 17.33
CA VAL A 144 -17.96 3.37 16.89
C VAL A 144 -17.19 2.85 15.68
N TYR A 145 -17.20 3.62 14.59
CA TYR A 145 -16.34 3.33 13.46
C TYR A 145 -14.95 3.91 13.70
N LYS A 146 -13.94 3.04 13.85
CA LYS A 146 -12.55 3.44 14.10
C LYS A 146 -11.63 3.00 12.97
N THR A 147 -10.80 3.93 12.51
CA THR A 147 -9.73 3.60 11.54
C THR A 147 -8.41 4.24 11.92
N THR A 148 -7.32 3.60 11.51
CA THR A 148 -5.98 4.15 11.58
C THR A 148 -5.30 3.98 10.24
N THR A 149 -5.01 5.09 9.55
CA THR A 149 -4.20 5.08 8.33
C THR A 149 -2.76 5.38 8.67
N ARG A 150 -1.85 4.42 8.46
CA ARG A 150 -0.42 4.58 8.70
C ARG A 150 0.31 4.84 7.40
N THR A 151 1.12 5.89 7.40
CA THR A 151 2.00 6.26 6.29
C THR A 151 3.40 5.76 6.56
N PHE A 152 3.97 5.11 5.56
CA PHE A 152 5.31 4.56 5.59
C PHE A 152 6.16 5.12 4.47
N LYS A 153 7.48 5.20 4.72
CA LYS A 153 8.49 5.38 3.68
C LYS A 153 9.35 4.14 3.54
N ARG A 154 9.68 3.78 2.31
CA ARG A 154 10.60 2.69 2.02
C ARG A 154 11.98 3.05 2.53
N ILE A 155 12.65 2.09 3.15
CA ILE A 155 14.07 2.19 3.51
C ILE A 155 14.83 1.57 2.34
N ALA A 156 15.62 2.38 1.63
CA ALA A 156 16.52 1.88 0.60
C ALA A 156 17.50 0.88 1.23
N GLN A 157 17.68 -0.26 0.57
CA GLN A 157 18.64 -1.30 0.96
C GLN A 157 20.02 -1.03 0.35
#